data_AF-A0A091VBJ0-F1
#
_entry.id   AF-A0A091VBJ0-F1
#
_cell.length_a   1.000
_cell.length_b   1.000
_cell.length_c   1.000
_cell.angle_alpha   90.00
_cell.angle_beta   90.00
_cell.angle_gamma   90.00
#
_symmetry.space_group_name_H-M   'P 1'
#
loop_
_entity.id
_entity.type
_entity.pdbx_description
1 polymer ?
#
loop_
_entity_poly.entity_id
_entity_poly.type
_entity_poly.pdbx_seq_one_letter_code
_entity_poly.pdbx_strand_id
1 'polypeptide(L)'
;KPPYSYISLITMAIQQAPSKMLTLSEIYQWIMDLFPYYRQNQQRWQNSIRHSLSFNDCFVKVARSPDKPGKGSYWTLHPDSGNMFENGCYLRRQKR
;
A
#
# COMPACT_ATOMS: atom_id res chain seq x y z
N LYS A 1 -14.83 8.02 6.16
CA LYS A 1 -13.61 7.21 5.96
C LYS A 1 -14.01 5.84 5.42
N PRO A 2 -13.42 5.36 4.32
CA PRO A 2 -13.74 4.04 3.75
C PRO A 2 -13.52 2.89 4.75
N PRO A 3 -14.24 1.76 4.63
CA PRO A 3 -14.17 0.62 5.56
C PRO A 3 -12.94 -0.27 5.33
N TYR A 4 -11.80 0.31 4.94
CA TYR A 4 -10.57 -0.40 4.62
C TYR A 4 -9.45 -0.04 5.59
N SER A 5 -8.67 -1.04 5.99
CA SER A 5 -7.42 -0.80 6.71
C SER A 5 -6.36 -0.22 5.77
N TYR A 6 -5.32 0.41 6.31
CA TYR A 6 -4.22 0.90 5.47
C TYR A 6 -3.48 -0.23 4.75
N ILE A 7 -3.35 -1.39 5.41
CA ILE A 7 -2.82 -2.61 4.79
C ILE A 7 -3.69 -2.98 3.59
N SER A 8 -5.02 -3.05 3.77
CA SER A 8 -5.96 -3.35 2.69
C SER A 8 -5.84 -2.37 1.51
N LEU A 9 -5.73 -1.07 1.80
CA LEU A 9 -5.58 -0.02 0.77
C LEU A 9 -4.29 -0.19 -0.04
N ILE A 10 -3.15 -0.44 0.63
CA ILE A 10 -1.86 -0.65 -0.02
C ILE A 10 -1.90 -1.93 -0.87
N THR A 11 -2.42 -3.03 -0.31
CA THR A 11 -2.56 -4.30 -1.02
C THR A 11 -3.39 -4.15 -2.29
N MET A 12 -4.56 -3.49 -2.21
CA MET A 12 -5.40 -3.24 -3.39
C MET A 12 -4.68 -2.41 -4.45
N ALA A 13 -3.95 -1.36 -4.05
CA ALA A 13 -3.18 -0.54 -4.97
C ALA A 13 -2.11 -1.37 -5.72
N ILE A 14 -1.32 -2.15 -4.98
CA ILE A 14 -0.25 -2.98 -5.54
C ILE A 14 -0.83 -4.09 -6.45
N GLN A 15 -1.93 -4.73 -6.04
CA GLN A 15 -2.57 -5.79 -6.84
C GLN A 15 -3.16 -5.25 -8.14
N GLN A 16 -3.67 -4.02 -8.17
CA GLN A 16 -4.20 -3.41 -9.39
C GLN A 16 -3.11 -2.87 -10.33
N ALA A 17 -1.89 -2.66 -9.83
CA ALA A 17 -0.77 -2.24 -10.67
C ALA A 17 -0.37 -3.36 -11.65
N PRO A 18 -0.17 -3.06 -12.96
CA PRO A 18 0.24 -4.06 -13.95
C PRO A 18 1.55 -4.78 -13.59
N SER A 19 2.50 -4.04 -13.01
CA SER A 19 3.80 -4.53 -12.57
C SER A 19 3.79 -5.19 -11.19
N LYS A 20 2.62 -5.25 -10.52
CA LYS A 20 2.46 -5.70 -9.13
C LYS A 20 3.41 -5.02 -8.14
N MET A 21 3.85 -3.80 -8.46
CA MET A 21 4.68 -2.98 -7.59
C MET A 21 4.38 -1.49 -7.83
N LEU A 22 4.42 -0.71 -6.76
CA LEU A 22 4.18 0.73 -6.80
C LEU A 22 5.18 1.47 -5.92
N THR A 23 5.50 2.70 -6.28
CA THR A 23 6.21 3.63 -5.42
C THR A 23 5.28 4.17 -4.33
N LEU A 24 5.86 4.71 -3.26
CA LEU A 24 5.09 5.39 -2.21
C LEU A 24 4.17 6.49 -2.76
N SER A 25 4.64 7.26 -3.75
CA SER A 25 3.87 8.34 -4.36
C SER A 25 2.69 7.81 -5.17
N GLU A 26 2.88 6.72 -5.91
CA GLU A 26 1.80 6.09 -6.68
C GLU A 26 0.74 5.48 -5.76
N ILE A 27 1.13 4.90 -4.62
CA ILE A 27 0.18 4.43 -3.60
C ILE A 27 -0.67 5.60 -3.08
N TYR A 28 -0.06 6.75 -2.79
CA TYR A 28 -0.81 7.93 -2.36
C TYR A 28 -1.81 8.39 -3.41
N GLN A 29 -1.37 8.45 -4.66
CA GLN A 29 -2.20 8.90 -5.77
C GLN A 29 -3.39 7.97 -5.99
N TRP A 30 -3.15 6.65 -6.06
CA TRP A 30 -4.20 5.65 -6.22
C TRP A 30 -5.27 5.75 -5.11
N ILE A 31 -4.84 5.92 -3.85
CA ILE A 31 -5.77 6.07 -2.72
C ILE A 31 -6.61 7.35 -2.86
N MET A 32 -6.00 8.48 -3.25
CA MET A 32 -6.71 9.76 -3.41
C MET A 32 -7.65 9.80 -4.62
N ASP A 33 -7.33 9.05 -5.67
CA ASP A 33 -8.16 8.92 -6.86
C ASP A 33 -9.41 8.12 -6.57
N LEU A 34 -9.26 6.97 -5.90
CA LEU A 34 -10.37 6.08 -5.59
C LEU A 34 -11.22 6.57 -4.41
N PHE A 35 -10.59 7.19 -3.41
CA PHE A 35 -11.25 7.60 -2.17
C PHE A 35 -11.02 9.09 -1.89
N PRO A 36 -11.91 9.98 -2.37
CA PRO A 36 -11.79 11.42 -2.18
C PRO A 36 -11.61 11.87 -0.72
N TYR A 37 -12.09 11.07 0.24
CA TYR A 37 -11.87 11.26 1.69
C TYR A 37 -10.38 11.48 2.06
N TYR A 38 -9.43 10.89 1.34
CA TYR A 38 -8.00 11.01 1.62
C TYR A 38 -7.31 12.20 0.96
N ARG A 39 -8.00 13.01 0.16
CA ARG A 39 -7.41 14.23 -0.44
C ARG A 39 -7.08 15.30 0.60
N GLN A 40 -7.80 15.28 1.74
CA GLN A 40 -7.59 16.16 2.88
C GLN A 40 -6.72 15.49 3.95
N ASN A 41 -6.09 16.29 4.81
CA ASN A 41 -5.29 15.82 5.95
C ASN A 41 -4.18 14.82 5.57
N GLN A 42 -3.54 15.05 4.42
CA GLN A 42 -2.57 14.15 3.79
C GLN A 42 -1.47 13.70 4.73
N GLN A 43 -0.89 14.62 5.49
CA GLN A 43 0.21 14.33 6.40
C GLN A 43 -0.10 13.19 7.38
N ARG A 44 -1.30 13.15 7.96
CA ARG A 44 -1.67 12.16 8.99
C ARG A 44 -1.75 10.76 8.43
N TRP A 45 -2.51 10.56 7.35
CA TRP A 45 -2.74 9.22 6.81
C TRP A 45 -1.54 8.74 5.98
N GLN A 46 -0.82 9.63 5.28
CA GLN A 46 0.41 9.26 4.59
C GLN A 46 1.48 8.77 5.57
N ASN A 47 1.53 9.34 6.79
CA ASN A 47 2.37 8.81 7.85
C ASN A 47 1.99 7.39 8.25
N SER A 48 0.69 7.11 8.39
CA SER A 48 0.21 5.76 8.65
C SER A 48 0.53 4.79 7.51
N ILE A 49 0.45 5.22 6.24
CA ILE A 49 0.85 4.39 5.09
C ILE A 49 2.34 4.04 5.14
N ARG A 50 3.22 5.02 5.40
CA ARG A 50 4.66 4.75 5.55
C ARG A 50 4.94 3.78 6.69
N HIS A 51 4.28 3.97 7.82
CA HIS A 51 4.40 3.05 8.95
C HIS A 51 3.94 1.64 8.58
N SER A 52 2.79 1.50 7.90
CA SER A 52 2.29 0.19 7.46
C SER A 52 3.25 -0.52 6.50
N LEU A 53 3.83 0.20 5.53
CA LEU A 53 4.79 -0.37 4.58
C LEU A 53 6.04 -0.90 5.27
N SER A 54 6.56 -0.19 6.27
CA SER A 54 7.77 -0.62 6.98
C SER A 54 7.53 -1.64 8.09
N PHE A 55 6.33 -1.67 8.67
CA PHE A 55 6.03 -2.50 9.85
C PHE A 55 5.48 -3.89 9.50
N ASN A 56 4.86 -4.06 8.33
CA ASN A 56 4.24 -5.33 7.96
C ASN A 56 5.11 -6.08 6.94
N ASP A 57 5.52 -7.30 7.30
CA ASP A 57 6.39 -8.16 6.46
C ASP A 57 5.78 -8.53 5.11
N CYS A 58 4.47 -8.34 4.95
CA CYS A 58 3.80 -8.54 3.66
C CYS A 58 4.18 -7.51 2.60
N PHE A 59 4.80 -6.38 2.98
CA PHE A 59 5.28 -5.37 2.05
C PHE A 59 6.80 -5.41 1.94
N VAL A 60 7.30 -5.66 0.73
CA VAL A 60 8.73 -5.77 0.45
C VAL A 60 9.19 -4.55 -0.35
N LYS A 61 10.29 -3.94 0.08
CA LYS A 61 10.93 -2.81 -0.59
C LYS A 61 11.85 -3.32 -1.70
N VAL A 62 11.63 -2.84 -2.92
CA VAL A 62 12.41 -3.22 -4.12
C VAL A 62 13.20 -2.01 -4.61
N ALA A 63 14.52 -2.18 -4.76
CA ALA A 63 15.39 -1.15 -5.31
C ALA A 63 15.04 -0.87 -6.78
N ARG A 64 15.23 0.38 -7.23
CA ARG A 64 15.08 0.73 -8.64
C ARG A 64 16.28 0.20 -9.43
N SER A 65 16.06 -0.15 -10.70
CA SER A 65 17.17 -0.42 -11.61
C SER A 65 18.06 0.82 -11.75
N PRO A 66 19.40 0.68 -11.85
CA PRO A 66 20.30 1.79 -12.15
C PRO A 66 19.86 2.60 -13.38
N ASP A 67 19.28 1.93 -14.39
CA ASP A 67 18.84 2.54 -15.65
C ASP A 67 17.54 3.36 -15.52
N LYS A 68 16.84 3.27 -14.39
CA LYS A 68 15.58 3.99 -14.12
C LYS A 68 15.72 4.84 -12.86
N PRO A 69 16.57 5.89 -12.88
CA PRO A 69 16.75 6.77 -11.75
C PRO A 69 15.43 7.45 -11.38
N GLY A 70 15.13 7.55 -10.09
CA GLY A 70 13.90 8.15 -9.60
C GLY A 70 13.83 8.19 -8.07
N LYS A 71 12.91 9.00 -7.54
CA LYS A 71 12.74 9.15 -6.09
C LYS A 71 12.12 7.89 -5.48
N GLY A 72 12.71 7.44 -4.38
CA GLY A 72 12.21 6.35 -3.55
C GLY A 72 12.31 4.97 -4.20
N SER A 73 11.87 3.96 -3.46
CA SER A 73 11.87 2.56 -3.88
C SER A 73 10.46 2.13 -4.32
N TYR A 74 10.41 1.01 -5.04
CA TYR A 74 9.17 0.30 -5.26
C TYR A 74 8.79 -0.50 -4.01
N TRP A 75 7.50 -0.75 -3.86
CA TRP A 75 6.90 -1.61 -2.86
C TRP A 75 6.08 -2.67 -3.57
N THR A 76 6.27 -3.93 -3.18
CA THR A 76 5.55 -5.09 -3.69
C THR A 76 4.98 -5.90 -2.53
N LEU A 77 4.11 -6.86 -2.83
CA LEU A 77 3.70 -7.87 -1.87
C LEU A 77 4.76 -8.97 -1.79
N HIS A 78 5.02 -9.47 -0.58
CA HIS A 78 5.82 -10.68 -0.41
C HIS A 78 5.14 -11.85 -1.15
N PRO A 79 5.88 -12.73 -1.86
CA PRO A 79 5.30 -13.84 -2.61
C PRO A 79 4.34 -14.71 -1.77
N ASP A 80 4.72 -15.01 -0.54
CA ASP A 80 3.93 -15.83 0.39
C ASP A 80 2.77 -15.07 1.07
N SER A 81 2.66 -13.76 0.84
CA SER A 81 1.56 -12.94 1.39
C SER A 81 0.35 -12.85 0.48
N GLY A 82 0.40 -13.41 -0.74
CA GLY A 82 -0.72 -13.44 -1.68
C GLY A 82 -1.99 -14.05 -1.07
N ASN A 83 -1.84 -15.15 -0.33
CA ASN A 83 -2.96 -15.85 0.31
C ASN A 83 -3.50 -15.18 1.58
N MET A 84 -2.82 -14.16 2.13
CA MET A 84 -3.31 -13.46 3.33
C MET A 84 -4.60 -12.65 3.07
N PHE A 85 -4.89 -12.33 1.81
CA PHE A 85 -5.99 -11.43 1.42
C PHE A 85 -7.08 -12.11 0.57
N GLU A 86 -6.85 -13.31 0.03
CA GLU A 86 -7.85 -14.07 -0.74
C GLU A 86 -9.04 -14.55 0.12
N ASN A 87 -8.81 -14.81 1.41
CA ASN A 87 -9.84 -15.34 2.33
C ASN A 87 -10.70 -14.25 3.02
N GLY A 88 -10.86 -13.07 2.42
CA GLY A 88 -11.77 -12.05 2.94
C GLY A 88 -11.29 -11.27 4.18
N CYS A 89 -10.02 -11.40 4.57
CA CYS A 89 -9.44 -10.70 5.73
C CYS A 89 -9.04 -9.24 5.44
N TYR A 90 -9.78 -8.54 4.56
CA TYR A 90 -9.65 -7.09 4.39
C TYR A 90 -10.27 -6.30 5.55
N LEU A 91 -11.05 -6.98 6.40
CA LEU A 91 -11.69 -6.42 7.57
C LEU A 91 -10.67 -6.23 8.69
N ARG A 92 -10.60 -4.99 9.16
CA ARG A 92 -9.85 -4.54 10.32
C ARG A 92 -9.97 -5.58 11.46
N ARG A 93 -8.86 -6.18 11.89
CA ARG A 93 -8.81 -7.06 13.07
C ARG A 93 -9.59 -6.40 14.20
N GLN A 94 -10.70 -7.01 14.63
CA GLN A 94 -11.48 -6.50 15.76
C GLN A 94 -10.54 -6.38 16.97
N LYS A 95 -10.68 -5.27 17.70
CA LYS A 95 -9.99 -5.08 18.99
C LYS A 95 -10.31 -6.29 19.86
N ARG A 96 -9.28 -6.98 20.36
CA ARG A 96 -9.42 -7.82 21.55
C ARG A 96 -9.73 -6.94 22.75
#